data_AF-A0A5B9FKW2-F1
#
_entry.id   AF-A0A5B9FKW2-F1
#
_cell.length_a   1.000
_cell.length_b   1.000
_cell.length_c   1.000
_cell.angle_alpha   90.00
_cell.angle_beta   90.00
_cell.angle_gamma   90.00
#
_symmetry.space_group_name_H-M   'P 1'
#
loop_
_entity.id
_entity.type
_entity.pdbx_description
1 polymer ?
#
loop_
_entity_poly.entity_id
_entity_poly.type
_entity_poly.pdbx_seq_one_letter_code
_entity_poly.pdbx_strand_id
1 'polypeptide(L)'
;MTQALSTLFSRTWIWSFIAAASVFLVTIVFTGGASTVGLAQAALTFGAFSVLVGLGQMLVITLGPGNIDLSVPANMTLAATVSLKVMNVENSLILTGLVVAIGVGIAIGIGNYALIKLLRIPPIIATLSMSFIVQSTAIWTNRGLRIKPPSWLADFTTSSTGGIPNVALVALVLSAIVWYVINRTVYGRSIAAIGQSIRAARMAGIPIDGTRLVTYLLCAVLASLCGYLLASFSGGAALNMGTEYLLMSIAVVVIGGTAVAGGNSNVPGIWGASLFMFLVVSMLNTYGFGAGIRLILTGLIIIAVIMLPTTRSAGKT
;
A
#
# COMPACT_ATOMS: atom_id res chain seq x y z
N MET A 1 -7.49 -9.68 34.21
CA MET A 1 -7.21 -9.63 32.76
C MET A 1 -6.88 -11.04 32.29
N THR A 2 -7.72 -11.67 31.48
CA THR A 2 -7.56 -13.07 31.03
C THR A 2 -6.31 -13.23 30.15
N GLN A 3 -5.65 -14.40 30.18
CA GLN A 3 -4.44 -14.68 29.38
C GLN A 3 -4.60 -14.45 27.86
N ALA A 4 -5.84 -14.53 27.34
CA ALA A 4 -6.16 -14.18 25.96
C ALA A 4 -6.03 -12.68 25.68
N LEU A 5 -6.39 -11.81 26.63
CA LEU A 5 -6.24 -10.36 26.48
C LEU A 5 -4.76 -9.97 26.54
N SER A 6 -3.97 -10.54 27.46
CA SER A 6 -2.54 -10.22 27.54
C SER A 6 -1.76 -10.67 26.29
N THR A 7 -2.15 -11.77 25.65
CA THR A 7 -1.57 -12.23 24.38
C THR A 7 -2.01 -11.38 23.18
N LEU A 8 -3.25 -10.87 23.15
CA LEU A 8 -3.70 -9.90 22.15
C LEU A 8 -2.94 -8.56 22.25
N PHE A 9 -2.82 -7.99 23.46
CA PHE A 9 -2.08 -6.75 23.71
C PHE A 9 -0.56 -6.88 23.51
N SER A 10 -0.04 -8.10 23.38
CA SER A 10 1.39 -8.33 23.08
C SER A 10 1.74 -8.13 21.61
N ARG A 11 0.74 -8.13 20.70
CA ARG A 11 1.01 -8.05 19.27
C ARG A 11 1.02 -6.59 18.78
N THR A 12 2.06 -6.21 18.05
CA THR A 12 2.30 -4.83 17.58
C THR A 12 1.17 -4.25 16.73
N TRP A 13 0.47 -5.06 15.93
CA TRP A 13 -0.66 -4.60 15.09
C TRP A 13 -1.87 -4.12 15.89
N ILE A 14 -2.09 -4.55 17.13
CA ILE A 14 -3.30 -4.14 17.86
C ILE A 14 -3.30 -2.65 18.18
N TRP A 15 -2.10 -2.07 18.35
CA TRP A 15 -1.92 -0.66 18.65
C TRP A 15 -2.36 0.24 17.49
N SER A 16 -2.15 -0.17 16.24
CA SER A 16 -2.64 0.60 15.09
C SER A 16 -4.16 0.57 14.99
N PHE A 17 -4.81 -0.55 15.33
CA PHE A 17 -6.27 -0.62 15.44
C PHE A 17 -6.84 0.19 16.60
N ILE A 18 -6.17 0.19 17.77
CA ILE A 18 -6.57 1.02 18.91
C ILE A 18 -6.45 2.50 18.56
N ALA A 19 -5.37 2.90 17.90
CA ALA A 19 -5.18 4.27 17.42
C ALA A 19 -6.24 4.65 16.36
N ALA A 20 -6.56 3.76 15.42
CA ALA A 20 -7.65 4.00 14.46
C ALA A 20 -9.00 4.18 15.17
N ALA A 21 -9.32 3.29 16.12
CA ALA A 21 -10.56 3.35 16.89
C ALA A 21 -10.65 4.62 17.75
N SER A 22 -9.55 5.06 18.36
CA SER A 22 -9.55 6.29 19.17
C SER A 22 -9.80 7.53 18.30
N VAL A 23 -9.13 7.67 17.15
CA VAL A 23 -9.38 8.77 16.22
C VAL A 23 -10.81 8.74 15.68
N PHE A 24 -11.33 7.55 15.38
CA PHE A 24 -12.71 7.38 14.93
C PHE A 24 -13.71 7.87 16.00
N LEU A 25 -13.54 7.46 17.25
CA LEU A 25 -14.39 7.89 18.37
C LEU A 25 -14.30 9.41 18.59
N VAL A 26 -13.10 9.99 18.59
CA VAL A 26 -12.90 11.44 18.73
C VAL A 26 -13.61 12.19 17.61
N THR A 27 -13.52 11.70 16.38
CA THR A 27 -14.17 12.31 15.22
C THR A 27 -15.69 12.24 15.32
N ILE A 28 -16.26 11.12 15.81
CA ILE A 28 -17.70 10.96 16.02
C ILE A 28 -18.22 11.94 17.08
N VAL A 29 -17.51 12.03 18.21
CA VAL A 29 -17.89 12.94 19.31
C VAL A 29 -17.89 14.39 18.81
N PHE A 30 -16.89 14.77 18.02
CA PHE A 30 -16.77 16.13 17.48
C PHE A 30 -17.85 16.46 16.44
N THR A 31 -18.17 15.51 15.56
CA THR A 31 -19.19 15.69 14.51
C THR A 31 -20.62 15.54 15.02
N GLY A 32 -20.82 15.30 16.32
CA GLY A 32 -22.14 15.06 16.90
C GLY A 32 -22.82 13.80 16.36
N GLY A 33 -22.05 12.83 15.87
CA GLY A 33 -22.55 11.62 15.22
C GLY A 33 -23.13 11.82 13.81
N ALA A 34 -23.15 13.05 13.30
CA ALA A 34 -23.50 13.31 11.91
C ALA A 34 -22.43 12.67 11.03
N SER A 35 -22.81 11.66 10.23
CA SER A 35 -21.96 10.89 9.30
C SER A 35 -21.13 9.72 9.83
N THR A 36 -21.43 9.13 11.00
CA THR A 36 -20.68 7.94 11.49
C THR A 36 -20.57 6.81 10.46
N VAL A 37 -21.67 6.47 9.79
CA VAL A 37 -21.69 5.42 8.74
C VAL A 37 -20.89 5.86 7.50
N GLY A 38 -21.02 7.12 7.09
CA GLY A 38 -20.29 7.67 5.94
C GLY A 38 -18.78 7.70 6.19
N LEU A 39 -18.35 8.10 7.39
CA LEU A 39 -16.94 8.10 7.78
C LEU A 39 -16.38 6.67 7.83
N ALA A 40 -17.13 5.71 8.36
CA ALA A 40 -16.73 4.30 8.38
C ALA A 40 -16.57 3.75 6.95
N GLN A 41 -17.54 4.01 6.07
CA GLN A 41 -17.48 3.59 4.66
C GLN A 41 -16.29 4.26 3.94
N ALA A 42 -16.08 5.56 4.13
CA ALA A 42 -14.95 6.27 3.55
C ALA A 42 -13.61 5.70 4.06
N ALA A 43 -13.50 5.41 5.36
CA ALA A 43 -12.31 4.82 5.96
C ALA A 43 -12.00 3.43 5.39
N LEU A 44 -13.02 2.60 5.20
CA LEU A 44 -12.86 1.29 4.58
C LEU A 44 -12.46 1.41 3.10
N THR A 45 -13.08 2.32 2.33
CA THR A 45 -12.77 2.51 0.90
C THR A 45 -11.37 3.06 0.66
N PHE A 46 -11.03 4.20 1.26
CA PHE A 46 -9.71 4.83 1.06
C PHE A 46 -8.60 4.13 1.85
N GLY A 47 -8.94 3.54 3.00
CA GLY A 47 -8.06 2.62 3.71
C GLY A 47 -7.69 1.42 2.83
N ALA A 48 -8.63 0.87 2.07
CA ALA A 48 -8.35 -0.26 1.18
C ALA A 48 -7.31 0.06 0.09
N PHE A 49 -7.37 1.24 -0.55
CA PHE A 49 -6.33 1.67 -1.48
C PHE A 49 -4.96 1.77 -0.79
N SER A 50 -4.92 2.36 0.40
CA SER A 50 -3.70 2.46 1.20
C SER A 50 -3.16 1.08 1.61
N VAL A 51 -4.05 0.11 1.91
CA VAL A 51 -3.68 -1.27 2.21
C VAL A 51 -3.06 -1.93 0.99
N LEU A 52 -3.66 -1.83 -0.20
CA LEU A 52 -3.12 -2.47 -1.41
C LEU A 52 -1.67 -2.04 -1.68
N VAL A 53 -1.43 -0.73 -1.66
CA VAL A 53 -0.10 -0.18 -1.87
C VAL A 53 0.83 -0.50 -0.69
N GLY A 54 0.32 -0.40 0.54
CA GLY A 54 1.04 -0.71 1.76
C GLY A 54 1.51 -2.16 1.82
N LEU A 55 0.72 -3.13 1.35
CA LEU A 55 1.13 -4.53 1.25
C LEU A 55 2.32 -4.71 0.29
N GLY A 56 2.29 -4.04 -0.86
CA GLY A 56 3.41 -4.06 -1.80
C GLY A 56 4.68 -3.46 -1.18
N GLN A 57 4.55 -2.27 -0.61
CA GLN A 57 5.65 -1.55 0.05
C GLN A 57 6.19 -2.33 1.26
N MET A 58 5.33 -3.05 2.00
CA MET A 58 5.70 -3.93 3.10
C MET A 58 6.62 -5.05 2.63
N LEU A 59 6.30 -5.73 1.52
CA LEU A 59 7.13 -6.79 0.98
C LEU A 59 8.54 -6.28 0.64
N VAL A 60 8.64 -5.09 0.02
CA VAL A 60 9.92 -4.46 -0.32
C VAL A 60 10.71 -4.08 0.92
N ILE A 61 10.10 -3.42 1.90
CA ILE A 61 10.76 -3.03 3.16
C ILE A 61 11.25 -4.27 3.94
N THR A 62 10.50 -5.37 3.88
CA THR A 62 10.88 -6.62 4.57
C THR A 62 12.18 -7.22 4.02
N LEU A 63 12.62 -6.87 2.80
CA LEU A 63 13.90 -7.32 2.23
C LEU A 63 15.14 -6.74 2.91
N GLY A 64 14.99 -5.78 3.83
CA GLY A 64 16.12 -5.20 4.56
C GLY A 64 16.23 -3.69 4.42
N PRO A 65 17.21 -3.09 5.10
CA PRO A 65 17.37 -1.64 5.15
C PRO A 65 17.64 -1.05 3.76
N GLY A 66 17.05 0.11 3.50
CA GLY A 66 17.21 0.84 2.24
C GLY A 66 16.41 0.28 1.06
N ASN A 67 15.58 -0.75 1.25
CA ASN A 67 14.64 -1.20 0.23
C ASN A 67 13.32 -0.43 0.39
N ILE A 68 13.06 0.52 -0.50
CA ILE A 68 11.80 1.25 -0.64
C ILE A 68 11.51 1.36 -2.14
N ASP A 69 10.26 1.20 -2.57
CA ASP A 69 9.87 1.37 -3.96
C ASP A 69 9.22 2.74 -4.17
N LEU A 70 9.99 3.69 -4.71
CA LEU A 70 9.52 5.04 -5.00
C LEU A 70 8.82 5.17 -6.36
N SER A 71 8.71 4.08 -7.13
CA SER A 71 7.99 4.04 -8.42
C SER A 71 6.47 3.84 -8.26
N VAL A 72 6.02 3.46 -7.06
CA VAL A 72 4.62 3.16 -6.74
C VAL A 72 3.61 4.19 -7.28
N PRO A 73 3.76 5.51 -7.04
CA PRO A 73 2.82 6.51 -7.56
C PRO A 73 2.72 6.53 -9.08
N ALA A 74 3.88 6.53 -9.75
CA ALA A 74 3.95 6.61 -11.20
C ALA A 74 3.34 5.34 -11.83
N ASN A 75 3.60 4.19 -11.21
CA ASN A 75 3.04 2.92 -11.63
C ASN A 75 1.51 2.88 -11.50
N MET A 76 0.95 3.37 -10.39
CA MET A 76 -0.51 3.54 -10.24
C MET A 76 -1.09 4.37 -11.39
N THR A 77 -0.49 5.53 -11.66
CA THR A 77 -0.95 6.45 -12.70
C THR A 77 -0.85 5.85 -14.10
N LEU A 78 0.26 5.17 -14.44
CA LEU A 78 0.43 4.56 -15.76
C LEU A 78 -0.54 3.39 -15.95
N ALA A 79 -0.66 2.50 -14.96
CA ALA A 79 -1.57 1.36 -15.03
C ALA A 79 -3.03 1.82 -15.21
N ALA A 80 -3.45 2.83 -14.45
CA ALA A 80 -4.76 3.47 -14.59
C ALA A 80 -4.97 4.04 -16.00
N THR A 81 -4.01 4.81 -16.51
CA THR A 81 -4.11 5.48 -17.81
C THR A 81 -4.23 4.47 -18.95
N VAL A 82 -3.35 3.48 -18.99
CA VAL A 82 -3.29 2.50 -20.09
C VAL A 82 -4.48 1.55 -20.03
N SER A 83 -4.88 1.10 -18.84
CA SER A 83 -6.06 0.23 -18.70
C SER A 83 -7.35 0.92 -19.12
N LEU A 84 -7.59 2.18 -18.71
CA LEU A 84 -8.77 2.94 -19.14
C LEU A 84 -8.79 3.15 -20.66
N LYS A 85 -7.63 3.44 -21.29
CA LYS A 85 -7.54 3.55 -22.74
C LYS A 85 -7.93 2.27 -23.47
N VAL A 86 -7.43 1.14 -22.99
CA VAL A 86 -7.74 -0.17 -23.60
C VAL A 86 -9.21 -0.52 -23.41
N MET A 87 -9.80 -0.20 -22.24
CA MET A 87 -11.21 -0.47 -22.00
C MET A 87 -12.15 0.42 -22.81
N ASN A 88 -11.79 1.68 -23.08
CA ASN A 88 -12.57 2.63 -23.86
C ASN A 88 -14.07 2.67 -23.51
N VAL A 89 -14.40 2.66 -22.21
CA VAL A 89 -15.78 2.63 -21.66
C VAL A 89 -16.53 1.29 -21.84
N GLU A 90 -15.98 0.32 -22.58
CA GLU A 90 -16.64 -0.95 -22.86
C GLU A 90 -16.54 -1.95 -21.69
N ASN A 91 -17.69 -2.46 -21.24
CA ASN A 91 -17.76 -3.44 -20.15
C ASN A 91 -17.15 -4.80 -20.51
N SER A 92 -17.18 -5.19 -21.80
CA SER A 92 -16.55 -6.42 -22.31
C SER A 92 -15.04 -6.43 -22.12
N LEU A 93 -14.41 -5.24 -22.11
CA LEU A 93 -12.97 -5.07 -22.05
C LEU A 93 -12.44 -4.94 -20.61
N ILE A 94 -13.30 -5.02 -19.58
CA ILE A 94 -12.89 -4.90 -18.16
C ILE A 94 -11.76 -5.88 -17.82
N LEU A 95 -11.90 -7.15 -18.23
CA LEU A 95 -10.88 -8.17 -17.99
C LEU A 95 -9.57 -7.84 -18.73
N THR A 96 -9.66 -7.35 -19.97
CA THR A 96 -8.50 -6.90 -20.75
C THR A 96 -7.80 -5.74 -20.05
N GLY A 97 -8.55 -4.76 -19.54
CA GLY A 97 -8.02 -3.64 -18.76
C GLY A 97 -7.30 -4.10 -17.50
N LEU A 98 -7.84 -5.10 -16.80
CA LEU A 98 -7.20 -5.72 -15.63
C LEU A 98 -5.89 -6.42 -15.98
N VAL A 99 -5.87 -7.21 -17.05
CA VAL A 99 -4.66 -7.89 -17.54
C VAL A 99 -3.60 -6.85 -17.94
N VAL A 100 -4.00 -5.77 -18.59
CA VAL A 100 -3.11 -4.66 -18.95
C VAL A 100 -2.53 -3.99 -17.70
N ALA A 101 -3.35 -3.72 -16.68
CA ALA A 101 -2.87 -3.15 -15.42
C ALA A 101 -1.84 -4.06 -14.73
N ILE A 102 -2.10 -5.37 -14.68
CA ILE A 102 -1.14 -6.36 -14.15
C ILE A 102 0.13 -6.39 -15.00
N GLY A 103 0.01 -6.36 -16.34
CA GLY A 103 1.12 -6.34 -17.27
C GLY A 103 2.03 -5.12 -17.09
N VAL A 104 1.45 -3.94 -16.87
CA VAL A 104 2.19 -2.71 -16.53
C VAL A 104 2.98 -2.90 -15.23
N GLY A 105 2.35 -3.45 -14.19
CA GLY A 105 3.01 -3.75 -12.91
C GLY A 105 4.16 -4.74 -13.07
N ILE A 106 3.97 -5.80 -13.85
CA ILE A 106 5.04 -6.77 -14.15
C ILE A 106 6.21 -6.09 -14.86
N ALA A 107 5.95 -5.31 -15.91
CA ALA A 107 6.98 -4.61 -16.67
C ALA A 107 7.79 -3.65 -15.79
N ILE A 108 7.11 -2.89 -14.93
CA ILE A 108 7.76 -1.94 -14.02
C ILE A 108 8.53 -2.66 -12.92
N GLY A 109 7.98 -3.72 -12.34
CA GLY A 109 8.68 -4.52 -11.32
C GLY A 109 9.96 -5.18 -11.86
N ILE A 110 9.92 -5.68 -13.10
CA ILE A 110 11.13 -6.14 -13.81
C ILE A 110 12.10 -4.98 -14.00
N GLY A 111 11.64 -3.83 -14.48
CA GLY A 111 12.47 -2.65 -14.69
C GLY A 111 13.18 -2.18 -13.41
N ASN A 112 12.43 -2.04 -12.31
CA ASN A 112 12.96 -1.67 -11.00
C ASN A 112 14.08 -2.61 -10.56
N TYR A 113 13.81 -3.92 -10.57
CA TYR A 113 14.81 -4.87 -10.12
C TYR A 113 15.98 -5.04 -11.11
N ALA A 114 15.73 -4.89 -12.41
CA ALA A 114 16.78 -4.89 -13.43
C ALA A 114 17.76 -3.73 -13.22
N LEU A 115 17.27 -2.52 -12.93
CA LEU A 115 18.12 -1.37 -12.58
C LEU A 115 18.96 -1.66 -11.33
N ILE A 116 18.33 -2.23 -10.29
CA ILE A 116 19.03 -2.60 -9.04
C ILE A 116 20.12 -3.65 -9.30
N LYS A 117 19.81 -4.70 -10.05
CA LYS A 117 20.69 -5.85 -10.26
C LYS A 117 21.78 -5.58 -11.29
N LEU A 118 21.40 -5.10 -12.48
CA LEU A 118 22.31 -4.94 -13.61
C LEU A 118 23.23 -3.74 -13.43
N LEU A 119 22.68 -2.60 -12.98
CA LEU A 119 23.44 -1.37 -12.81
C LEU A 119 24.04 -1.23 -11.41
N ARG A 120 23.69 -2.13 -10.47
CA ARG A 120 24.17 -2.13 -9.07
C ARG A 120 23.88 -0.82 -8.33
N ILE A 121 22.77 -0.18 -8.69
CA ILE A 121 22.31 1.07 -8.08
C ILE A 121 21.51 0.75 -6.81
N PRO A 122 21.62 1.56 -5.73
CA PRO A 122 20.76 1.42 -4.54
C PRO A 122 19.26 1.44 -4.88
N PRO A 123 18.42 0.63 -4.22
CA PRO A 123 17.00 0.51 -4.54
C PRO A 123 16.19 1.81 -4.59
N ILE A 124 16.45 2.72 -3.65
CA ILE A 124 15.79 4.03 -3.57
C ILE A 124 16.05 4.83 -4.87
N ILE A 125 17.30 4.88 -5.31
CA ILE A 125 17.69 5.63 -6.51
C ILE A 125 17.11 4.96 -7.75
N ALA A 126 17.24 3.63 -7.86
CA ALA A 126 16.72 2.89 -9.01
C ALA A 126 15.20 3.09 -9.20
N THR A 127 14.43 2.96 -8.11
CA THR A 127 12.96 3.07 -8.17
C THR A 127 12.50 4.53 -8.32
N LEU A 128 13.23 5.50 -7.77
CA LEU A 128 12.96 6.92 -8.01
C LEU A 128 13.21 7.30 -9.48
N SER A 129 14.34 6.86 -10.05
CA SER A 129 14.64 7.08 -11.47
C SER A 129 13.60 6.41 -12.37
N MET A 130 13.19 5.17 -12.05
CA MET A 130 12.12 4.50 -12.77
C MET A 130 10.79 5.24 -12.65
N SER A 131 10.49 5.81 -11.46
CA SER A 131 9.31 6.65 -11.23
C SER A 131 9.22 7.80 -12.23
N PHE A 132 10.33 8.51 -12.50
CA PHE A 132 10.34 9.59 -13.49
C PHE A 132 10.10 9.11 -14.92
N ILE A 133 10.68 7.96 -15.30
CA ILE A 133 10.45 7.36 -16.63
C ILE A 133 8.97 6.98 -16.77
N VAL A 134 8.44 6.22 -15.82
CA VAL A 134 7.05 5.76 -15.80
C VAL A 134 6.07 6.94 -15.76
N GLN A 135 6.34 7.95 -14.95
CA GLN A 135 5.50 9.16 -14.86
C GLN A 135 5.53 9.94 -16.16
N SER A 136 6.68 10.03 -16.83
CA SER A 136 6.79 10.69 -18.14
C SER A 136 6.02 9.92 -19.22
N THR A 137 6.10 8.59 -19.21
CA THR A 137 5.28 7.73 -20.07
C THR A 137 3.79 7.90 -19.75
N ALA A 138 3.42 8.02 -18.48
CA ALA A 138 2.04 8.29 -18.07
C ALA A 138 1.57 9.65 -18.60
N ILE A 139 2.39 10.70 -18.50
CA ILE A 139 2.06 12.03 -19.06
C ILE A 139 1.88 11.96 -20.58
N TRP A 140 2.80 11.28 -21.28
CA TRP A 140 2.73 11.15 -22.74
C TRP A 140 1.49 10.37 -23.18
N THR A 141 1.21 9.26 -22.50
CA THR A 141 0.01 8.47 -22.77
C THR A 141 -1.26 9.20 -22.34
N ASN A 142 -1.29 9.98 -21.27
CA ASN A 142 -2.51 10.62 -20.77
C ASN A 142 -2.97 11.84 -21.59
N ARG A 143 -2.22 12.27 -22.63
CA ARG A 143 -2.57 13.43 -23.45
C ARG A 143 -3.98 13.27 -24.04
N GLY A 144 -4.88 14.18 -23.65
CA GLY A 144 -6.27 14.20 -24.10
C GLY A 144 -7.16 13.12 -23.49
N LEU A 145 -6.72 12.41 -22.44
CA LEU A 145 -7.53 11.38 -21.81
C LEU A 145 -8.76 11.99 -21.12
N ARG A 146 -9.94 11.71 -21.68
CA ARG A 146 -11.25 11.98 -21.06
C ARG A 146 -12.10 10.72 -21.04
N ILE A 147 -11.43 9.58 -20.88
CA ILE A 147 -12.08 8.26 -20.91
C ILE A 147 -12.56 7.94 -19.50
N LYS A 148 -13.88 7.78 -19.36
CA LYS A 148 -14.49 7.31 -18.13
C LYS A 148 -14.27 5.79 -17.98
N PRO A 149 -14.21 5.26 -16.75
CA PRO A 149 -14.26 3.81 -16.56
C PRO A 149 -15.54 3.20 -17.14
N PRO A 150 -15.51 1.93 -17.60
CA PRO A 150 -16.71 1.19 -17.93
C PRO A 150 -17.71 1.21 -16.77
N SER A 151 -19.00 1.31 -17.07
CA SER A 151 -20.04 1.54 -16.05
C SER A 151 -20.05 0.46 -14.97
N TRP A 152 -19.94 -0.82 -15.34
CA TRP A 152 -19.95 -1.91 -14.38
C TRP A 152 -18.75 -1.88 -13.43
N LEU A 153 -17.59 -1.45 -13.93
CA LEU A 153 -16.40 -1.32 -13.11
C LEU A 153 -16.51 -0.12 -12.16
N ALA A 154 -17.04 1.00 -12.62
CA ALA A 154 -17.30 2.19 -11.80
C ALA A 154 -18.34 1.91 -10.72
N ASP A 155 -19.43 1.24 -11.08
CA ASP A 155 -20.48 0.81 -10.14
C ASP A 155 -19.90 -0.18 -9.13
N PHE A 156 -19.06 -1.12 -9.57
CA PHE A 156 -18.38 -2.06 -8.68
C PHE A 156 -17.50 -1.33 -7.67
N THR A 157 -16.66 -0.37 -8.08
CA THR A 157 -15.73 0.30 -7.17
C THR A 157 -16.42 1.30 -6.23
N THR A 158 -17.58 1.83 -6.59
CA THR A 158 -18.35 2.78 -5.76
C THR A 158 -19.43 2.11 -4.90
N SER A 159 -19.82 0.88 -5.21
CA SER A 159 -20.84 0.14 -4.45
C SER A 159 -20.27 -0.63 -3.24
N SER A 160 -21.20 -1.13 -2.42
CA SER A 160 -20.90 -1.95 -1.25
C SER A 160 -21.71 -3.25 -1.29
N THR A 161 -21.10 -4.34 -0.83
CA THR A 161 -21.74 -5.65 -0.69
C THR A 161 -21.82 -5.98 0.79
N GLY A 162 -23.04 -6.19 1.31
CA GLY A 162 -23.25 -6.46 2.74
C GLY A 162 -22.80 -5.31 3.67
N GLY A 163 -22.83 -4.07 3.18
CA GLY A 163 -22.39 -2.88 3.92
C GLY A 163 -20.87 -2.62 3.90
N ILE A 164 -20.08 -3.49 3.26
CA ILE A 164 -18.64 -3.32 3.10
C ILE A 164 -18.34 -2.85 1.68
N PRO A 165 -17.56 -1.76 1.48
CA PRO A 165 -17.16 -1.33 0.15
C PRO A 165 -16.46 -2.45 -0.63
N ASN A 166 -16.80 -2.62 -1.91
CA ASN A 166 -16.25 -3.71 -2.71
C ASN A 166 -14.71 -3.61 -2.86
N VAL A 167 -14.17 -2.40 -2.93
CA VAL A 167 -12.71 -2.16 -2.94
C VAL A 167 -12.05 -2.71 -1.67
N ALA A 168 -12.71 -2.59 -0.51
CA ALA A 168 -12.23 -3.16 0.74
C ALA A 168 -12.28 -4.68 0.74
N LEU A 169 -13.29 -5.29 0.12
CA LEU A 169 -13.34 -6.74 -0.08
C LEU A 169 -12.20 -7.24 -0.97
N VAL A 170 -11.91 -6.55 -2.07
CA VAL A 170 -10.77 -6.87 -2.94
C VAL A 170 -9.45 -6.76 -2.17
N ALA A 171 -9.26 -5.68 -1.41
CA ALA A 171 -8.09 -5.50 -0.57
C ALA A 171 -7.99 -6.60 0.51
N LEU A 172 -9.11 -7.05 1.08
CA LEU A 172 -9.13 -8.11 2.08
C LEU A 172 -8.70 -9.45 1.48
N VAL A 173 -9.22 -9.80 0.30
CA VAL A 173 -8.83 -11.01 -0.43
C VAL A 173 -7.34 -10.98 -0.77
N LEU A 174 -6.84 -9.87 -1.31
CA LEU A 174 -5.41 -9.71 -1.62
C LEU A 174 -4.54 -9.73 -0.35
N SER A 175 -5.01 -9.15 0.75
CA SER A 175 -4.34 -9.22 2.06
C SER A 175 -4.25 -10.66 2.55
N ALA A 176 -5.31 -11.46 2.41
CA ALA A 176 -5.33 -12.87 2.81
C ALA A 176 -4.35 -13.70 1.97
N ILE A 177 -4.28 -13.43 0.66
CA ILE A 177 -3.30 -14.05 -0.24
C ILE A 177 -1.88 -13.69 0.19
N VAL A 178 -1.57 -12.41 0.38
CA VAL A 178 -0.23 -11.96 0.82
C VAL A 178 0.12 -12.54 2.19
N TRP A 179 -0.82 -12.57 3.13
CA TRP A 179 -0.63 -13.18 4.44
C TRP A 179 -0.32 -14.68 4.32
N TYR A 180 -1.06 -15.42 3.50
CA TYR A 180 -0.80 -16.83 3.26
C TYR A 180 0.59 -17.04 2.64
N VAL A 181 0.93 -16.26 1.60
CA VAL A 181 2.22 -16.32 0.92
C VAL A 181 3.36 -16.07 1.91
N ILE A 182 3.28 -15.04 2.76
CA ILE A 182 4.33 -14.72 3.72
C ILE A 182 4.44 -15.77 4.84
N ASN A 183 3.32 -16.26 5.37
CA ASN A 183 3.34 -17.10 6.57
C ASN A 183 3.43 -18.60 6.28
N ARG A 184 3.01 -19.03 5.09
CA ARG A 184 2.85 -20.46 4.78
C ARG A 184 3.75 -20.96 3.66
N THR A 185 4.44 -20.10 2.92
CA THR A 185 5.28 -20.53 1.78
C THR A 185 6.78 -20.39 2.04
N VAL A 186 7.59 -21.04 1.19
CA VAL A 186 9.06 -20.91 1.18
C VAL A 186 9.46 -19.46 0.89
N TYR A 187 8.77 -18.81 -0.05
CA TYR A 187 9.05 -17.43 -0.44
C TYR A 187 8.98 -16.47 0.75
N GLY A 188 7.97 -16.60 1.61
CA GLY A 188 7.86 -15.79 2.83
C GLY A 188 9.04 -15.97 3.79
N ARG A 189 9.50 -17.21 4.00
CA ARG A 189 10.71 -17.51 4.78
C ARG A 189 11.97 -16.93 4.13
N SER A 190 12.05 -16.98 2.80
CA SER A 190 13.17 -16.42 2.03
C SER A 190 13.25 -14.90 2.17
N ILE A 191 12.14 -14.15 2.04
CA ILE A 191 12.14 -12.70 2.27
C ILE A 191 12.61 -12.39 3.69
N ALA A 192 12.03 -13.06 4.69
CA ALA A 192 12.36 -12.82 6.09
C ALA A 192 13.86 -13.03 6.37
N ALA A 193 14.42 -14.14 5.87
CA ALA A 193 15.85 -14.44 6.02
C ALA A 193 16.75 -13.42 5.30
N ILE A 194 16.39 -13.01 4.08
CA ILE A 194 17.12 -11.97 3.33
C ILE A 194 17.12 -10.65 4.09
N GLY A 195 15.98 -10.26 4.66
CA GLY A 195 15.83 -9.04 5.43
C GLY A 195 16.65 -9.01 6.72
N GLN A 196 16.84 -10.15 7.38
CA GLN A 196 17.68 -10.26 8.57
C GLN A 196 19.17 -10.20 8.22
N SER A 197 19.60 -10.97 7.23
CA SER A 197 20.99 -10.95 6.76
C SER A 197 21.13 -11.58 5.38
N ILE A 198 21.43 -10.74 4.39
CA ILE A 198 21.72 -11.19 3.02
C ILE A 198 22.88 -12.19 3.00
N ARG A 199 23.91 -12.00 3.85
CA ARG A 199 25.07 -12.89 3.93
C ARG A 199 24.67 -14.26 4.47
N ALA A 200 23.89 -14.31 5.55
CA ALA A 200 23.41 -15.57 6.11
C ALA A 200 22.45 -16.29 5.15
N ALA A 201 21.53 -15.55 4.52
CA ALA A 201 20.62 -16.09 3.51
C ALA A 201 21.38 -16.72 2.33
N ARG A 202 22.48 -16.10 1.89
CA ARG A 202 23.35 -16.66 0.83
C ARG A 202 23.99 -17.98 1.25
N MET A 203 24.53 -18.04 2.46
CA MET A 203 25.14 -19.26 3.02
C MET A 203 24.11 -20.38 3.18
N ALA A 204 22.85 -20.03 3.45
CA ALA A 204 21.73 -20.97 3.53
C ALA A 204 21.16 -21.40 2.16
N GLY A 205 21.78 -21.00 1.04
CA GLY A 205 21.36 -21.39 -0.30
C GLY A 205 20.06 -20.73 -0.79
N ILE A 206 19.63 -19.64 -0.16
CA ILE A 206 18.40 -18.93 -0.56
C ILE A 206 18.65 -18.21 -1.90
N PRO A 207 17.76 -18.34 -2.90
CA PRO A 207 17.88 -17.64 -4.17
C PRO A 207 17.54 -16.15 -3.99
N ILE A 208 18.55 -15.37 -3.56
CA ILE A 208 18.39 -13.95 -3.23
C ILE A 208 17.79 -13.17 -4.41
N ASP A 209 18.35 -13.35 -5.60
CA ASP A 209 17.96 -12.54 -6.74
C ASP A 209 16.54 -12.85 -7.23
N GLY A 210 16.17 -14.12 -7.29
CA GLY A 210 14.81 -14.54 -7.63
C GLY A 210 13.81 -14.01 -6.62
N THR A 211 14.15 -14.08 -5.32
CA THR A 211 13.28 -13.57 -4.26
C THR A 211 13.07 -12.06 -4.37
N ARG A 212 14.15 -11.29 -4.58
CA ARG A 212 14.06 -9.83 -4.74
C ARG A 212 13.28 -9.43 -5.99
N LEU A 213 13.49 -10.11 -7.13
CA LEU A 213 12.72 -9.89 -8.35
C LEU A 213 11.22 -10.07 -8.11
N VAL A 214 10.82 -11.20 -7.52
CA VAL A 214 9.41 -11.49 -7.22
C VAL A 214 8.84 -10.45 -6.26
N THR A 215 9.62 -9.97 -5.28
CA THR A 215 9.18 -8.91 -4.37
C THR A 215 8.88 -7.59 -5.08
N TYR A 216 9.77 -7.11 -5.95
CA TYR A 216 9.52 -5.88 -6.72
C TYR A 216 8.37 -6.05 -7.72
N LEU A 217 8.22 -7.24 -8.30
CA LEU A 217 7.07 -7.60 -9.13
C LEU A 217 5.74 -7.50 -8.36
N LEU A 218 5.66 -8.14 -7.19
CA LEU A 218 4.44 -8.12 -6.37
C LEU A 218 4.10 -6.71 -5.89
N CYS A 219 5.11 -5.93 -5.49
CA CYS A 219 4.90 -4.53 -5.10
C CYS A 219 4.33 -3.70 -6.26
N ALA A 220 4.94 -3.81 -7.44
CA ALA A 220 4.49 -3.10 -8.62
C ALA A 220 3.09 -3.57 -9.06
N VAL A 221 2.79 -4.87 -9.07
CA VAL A 221 1.46 -5.38 -9.43
C VAL A 221 0.37 -4.87 -8.47
N LEU A 222 0.63 -4.88 -7.15
CA LEU A 222 -0.33 -4.35 -6.17
C LEU A 222 -0.55 -2.84 -6.34
N ALA A 223 0.50 -2.07 -6.64
CA ALA A 223 0.38 -0.66 -6.97
C ALA A 223 -0.45 -0.45 -8.26
N SER A 224 -0.19 -1.22 -9.33
CA SER A 224 -0.95 -1.12 -10.58
C SER A 224 -2.43 -1.46 -10.41
N LEU A 225 -2.74 -2.51 -9.63
CA LEU A 225 -4.11 -2.87 -9.28
C LEU A 225 -4.80 -1.77 -8.47
N CYS A 226 -4.08 -1.15 -7.52
CA CYS A 226 -4.60 -0.01 -6.78
C CYS A 226 -4.91 1.17 -7.71
N GLY A 227 -4.01 1.49 -8.66
CA GLY A 227 -4.24 2.54 -9.66
C GLY A 227 -5.46 2.27 -10.55
N TYR A 228 -5.60 1.05 -11.04
CA TYR A 228 -6.75 0.58 -11.83
C TYR A 228 -8.09 0.77 -11.07
N LEU A 229 -8.15 0.33 -9.82
CA LEU A 229 -9.35 0.45 -8.99
C LEU A 229 -9.61 1.92 -8.60
N LEU A 230 -8.57 2.67 -8.24
CA LEU A 230 -8.69 4.07 -7.85
C LEU A 230 -9.19 4.93 -9.00
N ALA A 231 -8.67 4.75 -10.22
CA ALA A 231 -9.15 5.48 -11.39
C ALA A 231 -10.60 5.16 -11.73
N SER A 232 -11.01 3.91 -11.52
CA SER A 232 -12.40 3.50 -11.71
C SER A 232 -13.32 4.11 -10.65
N PHE A 233 -12.86 4.19 -9.40
CA PHE A 233 -13.57 4.86 -8.30
C PHE A 233 -13.67 6.38 -8.49
N SER A 234 -12.59 7.03 -8.92
CA SER A 234 -12.52 8.49 -9.12
C SER A 234 -13.15 8.96 -10.44
N GLY A 235 -13.65 8.05 -11.29
CA GLY A 235 -14.28 8.37 -12.57
C GLY A 235 -13.30 8.71 -13.71
N GLY A 236 -12.01 8.40 -13.55
CA GLY A 236 -10.97 8.61 -14.56
C GLY A 236 -9.55 8.58 -13.98
N ALA A 237 -8.55 8.56 -14.85
CA ALA A 237 -7.14 8.63 -14.45
C ALA A 237 -6.65 10.08 -14.40
N ALA A 238 -6.22 10.51 -13.21
CA ALA A 238 -5.55 11.79 -13.00
C ALA A 238 -4.03 11.59 -12.86
N LEU A 239 -3.23 12.50 -13.43
CA LEU A 239 -1.77 12.35 -13.47
C LEU A 239 -1.09 12.34 -12.10
N ASN A 240 -1.74 12.90 -11.09
CA ASN A 240 -1.25 13.03 -9.72
C ASN A 240 -1.95 12.06 -8.74
N MET A 241 -2.76 11.11 -9.22
CA MET A 241 -3.57 10.27 -8.34
C MET A 241 -2.76 9.33 -7.44
N GLY A 242 -1.55 8.94 -7.88
CA GLY A 242 -0.64 8.12 -7.08
C GLY A 242 0.18 8.91 -6.06
N THR A 243 0.27 10.25 -6.17
CA THR A 243 1.24 11.06 -5.41
C THR A 243 1.04 10.94 -3.90
N GLU A 244 -0.21 10.92 -3.45
CA GLU A 244 -0.55 10.79 -2.03
C GLU A 244 -0.13 9.43 -1.46
N TYR A 245 -0.07 8.39 -2.29
CA TYR A 245 0.24 7.03 -1.88
C TYR A 245 1.75 6.78 -1.69
N LEU A 246 2.64 7.68 -2.13
CA LEU A 246 4.10 7.52 -1.93
C LEU A 246 4.43 7.47 -0.44
N LEU A 247 4.19 8.58 0.27
CA LEU A 247 4.50 8.69 1.69
C LEU A 247 3.53 7.86 2.53
N MET A 248 2.27 7.77 2.11
CA MET A 248 1.27 6.98 2.81
C MET A 248 1.63 5.49 2.84
N SER A 249 2.12 4.92 1.75
CA SER A 249 2.52 3.51 1.73
C SER A 249 3.65 3.21 2.72
N ILE A 250 4.64 4.10 2.83
CA ILE A 250 5.73 3.97 3.80
C ILE A 250 5.19 4.14 5.22
N ALA A 251 4.39 5.18 5.46
CA ALA A 251 3.81 5.48 6.76
C ALA A 251 2.98 4.31 7.30
N VAL A 252 2.11 3.75 6.46
CA VAL A 252 1.26 2.60 6.82
C VAL A 252 2.09 1.37 7.17
N VAL A 253 3.19 1.11 6.46
CA VAL A 253 4.06 -0.04 6.77
C VAL A 253 4.78 0.14 8.11
N VAL A 254 5.30 1.34 8.36
CA VAL A 254 5.99 1.70 9.61
C VAL A 254 5.03 1.65 10.79
N ILE A 255 3.88 2.33 10.69
CA ILE A 255 2.85 2.37 11.74
C ILE A 255 2.22 0.99 11.95
N GLY A 256 2.11 0.20 10.88
CA GLY A 256 1.66 -1.19 10.95
C GLY A 256 2.64 -2.12 11.69
N GLY A 257 3.83 -1.64 12.06
CA GLY A 257 4.80 -2.39 12.85
C GLY A 257 5.61 -3.41 12.04
N THR A 258 5.73 -3.21 10.74
CA THR A 258 6.73 -3.93 9.93
C THR A 258 8.11 -3.34 10.22
N ALA A 259 9.11 -4.19 10.40
CA ALA A 259 10.45 -3.74 10.75
C ALA A 259 11.11 -3.05 9.55
N VAL A 260 11.45 -1.77 9.69
CA VAL A 260 12.20 -1.00 8.66
C VAL A 260 13.60 -1.57 8.47
N ALA A 261 14.16 -2.18 9.51
CA ALA A 261 15.40 -2.94 9.43
C ALA A 261 15.27 -4.25 8.62
N GLY A 262 14.05 -4.67 8.28
CA GLY A 262 13.76 -5.86 7.49
C GLY A 262 13.46 -7.11 8.32
N GLY A 263 13.09 -8.17 7.61
CA GLY A 263 12.94 -9.52 8.13
C GLY A 263 11.68 -9.83 8.94
N ASN A 264 10.93 -8.82 9.39
CA ASN A 264 9.65 -8.99 10.06
C ASN A 264 8.55 -8.15 9.39
N SER A 265 7.47 -8.81 8.96
CA SER A 265 6.35 -8.21 8.22
C SER A 265 5.03 -8.43 8.96
N ASN A 266 4.10 -7.48 8.83
CA ASN A 266 2.88 -7.49 9.62
C ASN A 266 1.65 -7.08 8.78
N VAL A 267 1.05 -8.04 8.08
CA VAL A 267 -0.13 -7.82 7.22
C VAL A 267 -1.33 -7.23 7.98
N PRO A 268 -1.77 -7.76 9.14
CA PRO A 268 -2.87 -7.14 9.88
C PRO A 268 -2.58 -5.70 10.30
N GLY A 269 -1.32 -5.39 10.64
CA GLY A 269 -0.90 -4.04 11.01
C GLY A 269 -1.14 -3.00 9.91
N ILE A 270 -1.00 -3.40 8.63
CA ILE A 270 -1.25 -2.54 7.46
C ILE A 270 -2.70 -2.04 7.43
N TRP A 271 -3.67 -2.87 7.81
CA TRP A 271 -5.08 -2.46 7.89
C TRP A 271 -5.30 -1.41 8.96
N GLY A 272 -4.86 -1.68 10.20
CA GLY A 272 -5.02 -0.74 11.31
C GLY A 272 -4.34 0.59 11.02
N ALA A 273 -3.13 0.55 10.46
CA ALA A 273 -2.38 1.76 10.10
C ALA A 273 -3.02 2.53 8.94
N SER A 274 -3.57 1.85 7.94
CA SER A 274 -4.29 2.49 6.82
C SER A 274 -5.55 3.21 7.29
N LEU A 275 -6.34 2.54 8.15
CA LEU A 275 -7.54 3.13 8.75
C LEU A 275 -7.17 4.33 9.62
N PHE A 276 -6.16 4.18 10.49
CA PHE A 276 -5.67 5.27 11.34
C PHE A 276 -5.23 6.48 10.51
N MET A 277 -4.36 6.27 9.52
CA MET A 277 -3.85 7.36 8.69
C MET A 277 -4.94 8.08 7.92
N PHE A 278 -5.89 7.34 7.33
CA PHE A 278 -7.04 7.96 6.67
C PHE A 278 -7.88 8.79 7.64
N LEU A 279 -8.23 8.23 8.80
CA LEU A 279 -9.06 8.90 9.80
C LEU A 279 -8.40 10.18 10.32
N VAL A 280 -7.09 10.16 10.56
CA VAL A 280 -6.33 11.35 10.95
C VAL A 280 -6.42 12.42 9.87
N VAL A 281 -6.11 12.08 8.61
CA VAL A 281 -6.13 13.06 7.51
C VAL A 281 -7.54 13.60 7.31
N SER A 282 -8.56 12.75 7.40
CA SER A 282 -9.97 13.14 7.29
C SER A 282 -10.41 14.07 8.43
N MET A 283 -10.02 13.76 9.67
CA MET A 283 -10.29 14.61 10.84
C MET A 283 -9.64 15.99 10.68
N LEU A 284 -8.35 16.03 10.31
CA LEU A 284 -7.65 17.29 10.08
C LEU A 284 -8.28 18.10 8.94
N ASN A 285 -8.74 17.44 7.88
CA ASN A 285 -9.47 18.10 6.80
C ASN A 285 -10.79 18.68 7.29
N THR A 286 -11.56 17.90 8.06
CA THR A 286 -12.84 18.34 8.65
C THR A 286 -12.67 19.55 9.56
N TYR A 287 -11.52 19.66 10.24
CA TYR A 287 -11.19 20.80 11.10
C TYR A 287 -10.73 22.04 10.32
N GLY A 288 -10.71 21.98 8.99
CA GLY A 288 -10.32 23.10 8.14
C GLY A 288 -8.81 23.29 8.03
N PHE A 289 -7.98 22.34 8.48
CA PHE A 289 -6.53 22.45 8.31
C PHE A 289 -6.16 22.35 6.83
N GLY A 290 -5.42 23.34 6.36
CA GLY A 290 -4.85 23.37 5.02
C GLY A 290 -3.88 22.21 4.76
N ALA A 291 -3.68 21.86 3.49
CA ALA A 291 -2.87 20.72 3.07
C ALA A 291 -1.44 20.73 3.67
N GLY A 292 -0.82 21.91 3.77
CA GLY A 292 0.51 22.07 4.38
C GLY A 292 0.56 21.62 5.85
N ILE A 293 -0.42 22.02 6.66
CA ILE A 293 -0.49 21.63 8.08
C ILE A 293 -0.76 20.13 8.20
N ARG A 294 -1.61 19.56 7.33
CA ARG A 294 -1.86 18.11 7.30
C ARG A 294 -0.59 17.31 7.01
N LEU A 295 0.27 17.78 6.09
CA LEU A 295 1.55 17.15 5.79
C LEU A 295 2.53 17.25 6.97
N ILE A 296 2.62 18.41 7.62
CA ILE A 296 3.44 18.60 8.83
C ILE A 296 3.01 17.62 9.93
N LEU A 297 1.71 17.56 10.23
CA LEU A 297 1.18 16.67 11.25
C LEU A 297 1.37 15.20 10.89
N THR A 298 1.18 14.83 9.62
CA THR A 298 1.47 13.47 9.13
C THR A 298 2.93 13.10 9.37
N GLY A 299 3.87 14.00 9.05
CA GLY A 299 5.30 13.80 9.32
C GLY A 299 5.60 13.66 10.82
N LEU A 300 5.02 14.52 11.65
CA LEU A 300 5.18 14.45 13.11
C LEU A 300 4.62 13.15 13.70
N ILE A 301 3.49 12.66 13.20
CA ILE A 301 2.90 11.38 13.62
C ILE A 301 3.84 10.23 13.28
N ILE A 302 4.40 10.20 12.08
CA ILE A 302 5.35 9.16 11.68
C ILE A 302 6.58 9.18 12.60
N ILE A 303 7.14 10.38 12.88
CA ILE A 303 8.27 10.53 13.80
C ILE A 303 7.89 10.02 15.19
N ALA A 304 6.73 10.41 15.71
CA ALA A 304 6.26 9.98 17.02
C ALA A 304 6.13 8.45 17.10
N VAL A 305 5.58 7.81 16.07
CA VAL A 305 5.41 6.36 16.03
C VAL A 305 6.75 5.62 15.95
N ILE A 306 7.74 6.16 15.23
CA ILE A 306 9.10 5.58 15.16
C ILE A 306 9.85 5.76 16.49
N MET A 307 9.71 6.93 17.12
CA MET A 307 10.39 7.27 18.37
C MET A 307 9.81 6.54 19.58
N LEU A 308 8.52 6.21 19.54
CA LEU A 308 7.90 5.34 20.54
C LEU A 308 8.60 3.98 20.46
N PRO A 309 9.35 3.57 21.51
CA PRO A 309 10.02 2.30 21.47
C PRO A 309 8.97 1.22 21.27
N THR A 310 9.14 0.37 20.25
CA THR A 310 8.54 -0.97 20.27
C THR A 310 9.19 -1.68 21.45
N THR A 311 8.66 -1.45 22.64
CA THR A 311 9.07 -2.13 23.84
C THR A 311 8.85 -3.61 23.57
N ARG A 312 9.96 -4.36 23.50
CA ARG A 312 10.12 -5.82 23.31
C ARG A 312 10.80 -6.25 22.00
N SER A 313 12.08 -5.86 21.86
CA SER A 313 13.11 -6.82 21.42
C SER A 313 14.49 -6.47 22.00
N ALA A 314 14.54 -6.09 23.27
CA ALA A 314 15.75 -6.14 24.09
C ALA A 314 15.51 -7.23 25.14
N GLY A 315 15.67 -8.49 24.73
CA GLY A 315 15.35 -9.62 25.59
C GLY A 315 15.29 -10.94 24.84
N LYS A 316 16.41 -11.34 24.23
CA LYS A 316 16.99 -12.69 24.26
C LYS A 316 18.16 -12.75 23.27
N THR A 317 19.33 -13.07 23.85
CA THR A 317 20.69 -13.24 23.31
C THR A 317 21.39 -11.97 22.86
#